data_AF-A0A0N0IV04-F1
#
_entry.id   AF-A0A0N0IV04-F1
#
_cell.length_a   1.000
_cell.length_b   1.000
_cell.length_c   1.000
_cell.angle_alpha   90.00
_cell.angle_beta   90.00
_cell.angle_gamma   90.00
#
_symmetry.space_group_name_H-M   'P 1'
#
loop_
_entity.id
_entity.type
_entity.pdbx_description
1 polymer ?
#
loop_
_entity_poly.entity_id
_entity_poly.type
_entity_poly.pdbx_seq_one_letter_code
_entity_poly.pdbx_strand_id
1 'polypeptide(L)'
;MKKIIILLGLLFLSCKQQPKDIFSLKYIKSDNEITLYFENNTKEDIIFLTPNTLEFGDKNFKSLTSEDGIIKVYALLKPDQSSKFYQNKLDSIWKGYLIETGFKDFINDIRPGDGNSVLYLKKMGKLSIRYDLIIKQSAPLNKYSSKFKQNYYPYDKVLKGDFHDSEYLRRFSKLNFGKAKFVVQPVIEDSLFLNISDKDANK
;
A
#
# COMPACT_ATOMS: atom_id res chain seq x y z
N MET A 1 -43.01 -12.64 -53.76
CA MET A 1 -43.36 -11.76 -52.63
C MET A 1 -42.26 -11.87 -51.59
N LYS A 2 -41.54 -10.77 -51.35
CA LYS A 2 -40.40 -10.64 -50.41
C LYS A 2 -40.91 -10.22 -49.03
N LYS A 3 -40.32 -10.80 -47.97
CA LYS A 3 -40.20 -10.41 -46.54
C LYS A 3 -39.95 -11.74 -45.80
N ILE A 4 -38.92 -11.93 -44.99
CA ILE A 4 -38.75 -11.44 -43.62
C ILE A 4 -37.28 -11.73 -43.25
N ILE A 5 -36.44 -10.69 -43.19
CA ILE A 5 -35.87 -10.09 -41.97
C ILE A 5 -34.63 -10.82 -41.43
N ILE A 6 -33.52 -10.16 -41.75
CA ILE A 6 -32.23 -10.08 -41.07
C ILE A 6 -32.42 -10.05 -39.54
N LEU A 7 -31.88 -11.03 -38.82
CA LEU A 7 -31.41 -10.82 -37.44
C LEU A 7 -30.46 -11.96 -36.96
N LEU A 8 -29.32 -12.12 -37.62
CA LEU A 8 -28.23 -13.00 -37.12
C LEU A 8 -26.95 -12.22 -36.80
N GLY A 9 -27.08 -10.94 -36.46
CA GLY A 9 -25.99 -10.11 -35.99
C GLY A 9 -26.32 -9.56 -34.61
N LEU A 10 -25.99 -10.31 -33.54
CA LEU A 10 -25.87 -9.79 -32.17
C LEU A 10 -25.24 -10.78 -31.15
N LEU A 11 -24.57 -11.86 -31.59
CA LEU A 11 -23.82 -12.74 -30.68
C LEU A 11 -22.42 -12.20 -30.31
N PHE A 12 -22.10 -10.95 -30.68
CA PHE A 12 -20.94 -10.21 -30.20
C PHE A 12 -21.24 -9.31 -29.00
N LEU A 13 -22.11 -9.75 -28.09
CA LEU A 13 -22.04 -9.23 -26.72
C LEU A 13 -20.84 -9.89 -26.05
N SER A 14 -19.66 -9.37 -26.39
CA SER A 14 -18.49 -9.43 -25.52
C SER A 14 -18.94 -8.82 -24.19
N CYS A 15 -19.43 -9.67 -23.30
CA CYS A 15 -19.55 -9.36 -21.90
C CYS A 15 -18.09 -9.23 -21.42
N LYS A 16 -17.52 -8.04 -21.60
CA LYS A 16 -16.37 -7.64 -20.79
C LYS A 16 -16.89 -7.70 -19.36
N GLN A 17 -16.69 -8.85 -18.70
CA GLN A 17 -16.69 -8.89 -17.26
C GLN A 17 -15.68 -7.82 -16.85
N GLN A 18 -16.19 -6.67 -16.39
CA GLN A 18 -15.37 -5.78 -15.59
C GLN A 18 -14.81 -6.68 -14.48
N PRO A 19 -13.48 -6.70 -14.25
CA PRO A 19 -12.94 -7.38 -13.10
C PRO A 19 -13.66 -6.78 -11.90
N LYS A 20 -14.51 -7.60 -11.27
CA LYS A 20 -15.29 -7.16 -10.13
C LYS A 20 -14.30 -7.13 -8.98
N ASP A 21 -13.62 -6.00 -8.77
CA ASP A 21 -12.48 -5.90 -7.84
C ASP A 21 -12.82 -6.54 -6.50
N ILE A 22 -12.28 -7.74 -6.34
CA ILE A 22 -12.62 -8.69 -5.29
C ILE A 22 -12.05 -8.18 -3.96
N PHE A 23 -10.93 -7.44 -4.02
CA PHE A 23 -10.34 -6.69 -2.93
C PHE A 23 -9.92 -5.32 -3.49
N SER A 24 -10.55 -4.25 -3.02
CA SER A 24 -10.35 -2.91 -3.58
C SER A 24 -9.76 -1.93 -2.56
N LEU A 25 -9.12 -0.90 -3.08
CA LEU A 25 -8.47 0.15 -2.31
C LEU A 25 -8.86 1.52 -2.86
N LYS A 26 -9.35 2.40 -1.99
CA LYS A 26 -9.61 3.82 -2.27
C LYS A 26 -8.86 4.69 -1.26
N TYR A 27 -8.70 5.97 -1.54
CA TYR A 27 -8.09 6.88 -0.58
C TYR A 27 -8.89 8.17 -0.43
N ILE A 28 -8.78 8.79 0.74
CA ILE A 28 -9.20 10.16 1.01
C ILE A 28 -8.02 10.90 1.61
N LYS A 29 -7.73 12.09 1.08
CA LYS A 29 -6.77 13.03 1.66
C LYS A 29 -7.53 14.08 2.46
N SER A 30 -7.06 14.35 3.68
CA SER A 30 -7.34 15.59 4.42
C SER A 30 -6.01 16.30 4.73
N ASP A 31 -6.05 17.52 5.26
CA ASP A 31 -4.88 18.41 5.39
C ASP A 31 -3.60 17.69 5.84
N ASN A 32 -3.65 16.97 6.96
CA ASN A 32 -2.50 16.28 7.54
C ASN A 32 -2.70 14.75 7.62
N GLU A 33 -3.66 14.18 6.90
CA GLU A 33 -3.96 12.74 6.99
C GLU A 33 -4.32 12.14 5.63
N ILE A 34 -3.85 10.92 5.40
CA ILE A 34 -4.26 10.07 4.29
C ILE A 34 -4.99 8.87 4.87
N THR A 35 -6.25 8.70 4.50
CA THR A 35 -7.02 7.49 4.85
C THR A 35 -7.10 6.57 3.65
N LEU A 36 -6.67 5.32 3.82
CA LEU A 36 -6.87 4.25 2.86
C LEU A 36 -8.09 3.42 3.27
N TYR A 37 -9.01 3.23 2.33
CA TYR A 37 -10.25 2.46 2.47
C TYR A 37 -10.13 1.15 1.71
N PHE A 38 -10.16 0.06 2.44
CA PHE A 38 -10.13 -1.30 1.93
C PHE A 38 -11.52 -1.92 1.97
N GLU A 39 -11.90 -2.60 0.90
CA GLU A 39 -13.15 -3.36 0.82
C GLU A 39 -12.85 -4.78 0.34
N ASN A 40 -13.18 -5.77 1.16
CA ASN A 40 -13.08 -7.19 0.83
C ASN A 40 -14.44 -7.68 0.33
N ASN A 41 -14.58 -7.82 -0.98
CA ASN A 41 -15.77 -8.36 -1.65
C ASN A 41 -15.68 -9.88 -1.89
N THR A 42 -14.76 -10.58 -1.21
CA THR A 42 -14.58 -12.03 -1.32
C THR A 42 -15.49 -12.79 -0.35
N LYS A 43 -15.54 -14.12 -0.51
CA LYS A 43 -16.20 -15.05 0.42
C LYS A 43 -15.30 -15.47 1.60
N GLU A 44 -14.04 -15.05 1.61
CA GLU A 44 -13.02 -15.43 2.58
C GLU A 44 -12.57 -14.21 3.39
N ASP A 45 -12.14 -14.45 4.63
CA ASP A 45 -11.42 -13.40 5.34
C ASP A 45 -10.04 -13.24 4.70
N ILE A 46 -9.49 -12.03 4.73
CA ILE A 46 -8.18 -11.78 4.14
C ILE A 46 -7.22 -11.20 5.17
N ILE A 47 -5.95 -11.54 5.00
CA ILE A 47 -4.82 -10.95 5.69
C ILE A 47 -3.93 -10.32 4.64
N PHE A 48 -3.50 -9.10 4.88
CA PHE A 48 -2.63 -8.39 3.95
C PHE A 48 -1.67 -7.51 4.72
N LEU A 49 -0.61 -7.10 4.03
CA LEU A 49 0.39 -6.18 4.56
C LEU A 49 0.11 -4.79 4.02
N THR A 50 0.46 -3.79 4.83
CA THR A 50 0.56 -2.41 4.39
C THR A 50 1.87 -1.81 4.91
N PRO A 51 2.57 -0.98 4.12
CA PRO A 51 3.82 -0.41 4.59
C PRO A 51 3.52 0.60 5.70
N ASN A 52 4.41 0.67 6.70
CA ASN A 52 4.28 1.64 7.80
C ASN A 52 4.52 3.07 7.32
N THR A 53 5.22 3.24 6.19
CA THR A 53 5.44 4.53 5.52
C THR A 53 4.92 4.51 4.09
N LEU A 54 4.14 5.53 3.71
CA LEU A 54 3.84 5.84 2.30
C LEU A 54 4.81 6.93 1.85
N GLU A 55 5.68 6.62 0.90
CA GLU A 55 6.60 7.61 0.33
C GLU A 55 6.03 8.25 -0.92
N PHE A 56 6.37 9.51 -1.14
CA PHE A 56 5.92 10.25 -2.31
C PHE A 56 7.11 10.89 -3.03
N GLY A 57 7.29 10.53 -4.30
CA GLY A 57 8.24 11.17 -5.19
C GLY A 57 7.65 12.42 -5.84
N ASP A 58 8.44 13.49 -5.96
CA ASP A 58 8.05 14.66 -6.75
C ASP A 58 8.02 14.24 -8.23
N LYS A 59 6.89 14.44 -8.93
CA LYS A 59 6.75 14.08 -10.34
C LYS A 59 7.72 14.85 -11.25
N ASN A 60 8.18 16.02 -10.82
CA ASN A 60 9.10 16.86 -11.58
C ASN A 60 10.57 16.46 -11.40
N PHE A 61 10.91 15.64 -10.40
CA PHE A 61 12.26 15.12 -10.20
C PHE A 61 12.29 13.62 -10.50
N LYS A 62 13.32 13.18 -11.24
CA LYS A 62 13.45 11.76 -11.64
C LYS A 62 13.81 10.82 -10.48
N SER A 63 14.24 11.37 -9.34
CA SER A 63 14.52 10.58 -8.14
C SER A 63 13.22 10.28 -7.39
N LEU A 64 12.90 8.99 -7.26
CA LEU A 64 11.81 8.51 -6.41
C LEU A 64 12.17 8.59 -4.93
N THR A 65 13.45 8.74 -4.59
CA THR A 65 13.91 8.95 -3.21
C THR A 65 14.05 10.45 -2.95
N SER A 66 13.39 10.91 -1.89
CA SER A 66 13.41 12.31 -1.46
C SER A 66 14.77 12.77 -0.88
N GLU A 67 15.81 11.94 -0.98
CA GLU A 67 17.13 12.24 -0.40
C GLU A 67 17.81 13.45 -1.05
N ASP A 68 17.56 13.68 -2.34
CA ASP A 68 18.07 14.84 -3.10
C ASP A 68 17.06 16.01 -3.18
N GLY A 69 15.88 15.87 -2.57
CA GLY A 69 14.79 16.82 -2.67
C GLY A 69 14.84 17.91 -1.60
N ILE A 70 14.61 19.17 -2.01
CA ILE A 70 14.36 20.30 -1.10
C ILE A 70 13.12 20.01 -0.20
N ILE A 71 12.22 19.12 -0.63
CA ILE A 71 11.00 18.75 0.09
C ILE A 71 10.86 17.23 0.14
N LYS A 72 10.65 16.70 1.35
CA LYS A 72 10.32 15.29 1.63
C LYS A 72 8.84 15.19 1.99
N VAL A 73 8.12 14.33 1.28
CA VAL A 73 6.70 14.06 1.53
C VAL A 73 6.54 12.58 1.79
N TYR A 74 6.05 12.23 2.97
CA TYR A 74 5.78 10.87 3.37
C TYR A 74 4.62 10.82 4.36
N ALA A 75 3.96 9.67 4.50
CA ALA A 75 2.91 9.50 5.48
C ALA A 75 3.20 8.29 6.37
N LEU A 76 3.07 8.44 7.69
CA LEU A 76 3.31 7.39 8.68
C LEU A 76 2.00 6.78 9.17
N LEU A 77 1.92 5.46 9.23
CA LEU A 77 0.74 4.75 9.71
C LEU A 77 0.47 5.15 11.17
N LYS A 78 -0.77 5.54 11.49
CA LYS A 78 -1.15 5.79 12.89
C LYS A 78 -1.04 4.50 13.71
N PRO A 79 -0.61 4.60 14.99
CA PRO A 79 -0.44 3.43 15.85
C PRO A 79 -1.75 2.67 16.07
N ASP A 80 -1.62 1.41 16.52
CA ASP A 80 -2.72 0.55 16.96
C ASP A 80 -3.78 0.21 15.89
N GLN A 81 -3.44 0.32 14.60
CA GLN A 81 -4.32 -0.06 13.49
C GLN A 81 -4.03 -1.46 12.93
N SER A 82 -2.97 -2.11 13.38
CA SER A 82 -2.60 -3.47 12.96
C SER A 82 -3.33 -4.55 13.75
N SER A 83 -3.49 -5.73 13.15
CA SER A 83 -4.01 -6.89 13.85
C SER A 83 -2.94 -7.46 14.77
N LYS A 84 -3.01 -7.16 16.07
CA LYS A 84 -2.02 -7.58 17.08
C LYS A 84 -1.63 -9.07 16.99
N PHE A 85 -2.61 -9.95 16.80
CA PHE A 85 -2.35 -11.39 16.70
C PHE A 85 -1.49 -11.75 15.49
N TYR A 86 -1.80 -11.21 14.32
CA TYR A 86 -1.02 -11.51 13.11
C TYR A 86 0.27 -10.69 13.03
N GLN A 87 0.29 -9.49 13.60
CA GLN A 87 1.50 -8.67 13.74
C GLN A 87 2.56 -9.43 14.56
N ASN A 88 2.19 -10.01 15.70
CA ASN A 88 3.10 -10.82 16.51
C ASN A 88 3.73 -11.99 15.71
N LYS A 89 2.98 -12.58 14.75
CA LYS A 89 3.52 -13.63 13.87
C LYS A 89 4.54 -13.06 12.88
N LEU A 90 4.26 -11.91 12.27
CA LEU A 90 5.20 -11.23 11.39
C LEU A 90 6.47 -10.83 12.14
N ASP A 91 6.33 -10.22 13.31
CA ASP A 91 7.45 -9.78 14.15
C ASP A 91 8.32 -10.97 14.58
N SER A 92 7.71 -12.11 14.90
CA SER A 92 8.44 -13.33 15.23
C SER A 92 9.26 -13.86 14.04
N ILE A 93 8.70 -13.83 12.83
CA ILE A 93 9.40 -14.25 11.62
C ILE A 93 10.55 -13.28 11.31
N TRP A 94 10.30 -11.98 11.43
CA TRP A 94 11.31 -10.95 11.20
C TRP A 94 12.47 -11.05 12.19
N LYS A 95 12.19 -11.22 13.48
CA LYS A 95 13.23 -11.45 14.51
C LYS A 95 14.01 -12.73 14.26
N GLY A 96 13.32 -13.83 13.92
CA GLY A 96 13.98 -15.09 13.56
C GLY A 96 14.92 -14.91 12.37
N TYR A 97 14.47 -14.22 11.33
CA TYR A 97 15.27 -13.90 10.15
C TYR A 97 16.51 -13.05 10.47
N LEU A 98 16.39 -12.00 11.31
CA LEU A 98 17.55 -11.20 11.73
C LEU A 98 18.57 -12.02 12.52
N ILE A 99 18.11 -12.93 13.39
CA ILE A 99 19.00 -13.81 14.15
C ILE A 99 19.72 -14.77 13.21
N GLU A 100 19.00 -15.41 12.28
CA GLU A 100 19.55 -16.33 11.28
C GLU A 100 20.62 -15.67 10.40
N THR A 101 20.46 -14.38 10.10
CA THR A 101 21.35 -13.63 9.19
C THR A 101 22.45 -12.85 9.91
N GLY A 102 22.57 -12.96 11.24
CA GLY A 102 23.60 -12.28 12.02
C GLY A 102 23.32 -10.80 12.31
N PHE A 103 22.12 -10.31 12.01
CA PHE A 103 21.67 -8.93 12.17
C PHE A 103 20.85 -8.70 13.45
N LYS A 104 21.11 -9.48 14.51
CA LYS A 104 20.35 -9.42 15.78
C LYS A 104 20.34 -8.03 16.43
N ASP A 105 21.39 -7.24 16.23
CA ASP A 105 21.53 -5.92 16.89
C ASP A 105 20.48 -4.93 16.37
N PHE A 106 19.99 -5.12 15.15
CA PHE A 106 18.93 -4.30 14.54
C PHE A 106 17.53 -4.57 15.10
N ILE A 107 17.34 -5.58 15.97
CA ILE A 107 16.03 -5.91 16.54
C ILE A 107 15.43 -4.74 17.33
N ASN A 108 16.27 -3.94 17.99
CA ASN A 108 15.84 -2.83 18.83
C ASN A 108 15.91 -1.46 18.12
N ASP A 109 16.40 -1.42 16.89
CA ASP A 109 16.63 -0.17 16.13
C ASP A 109 15.45 0.20 15.22
N ILE A 110 14.34 -0.54 15.28
CA ILE A 110 13.13 -0.29 14.48
C ILE A 110 12.57 1.09 14.78
N ARG A 111 12.42 1.90 13.73
CA ARG A 111 11.69 3.17 13.77
C ARG A 111 10.21 2.96 13.45
N PRO A 112 9.31 3.87 13.87
CA PRO A 112 7.88 3.74 13.58
C PRO A 112 7.51 3.59 12.10
N GLY A 113 8.33 4.14 11.19
CA GLY A 113 8.13 4.05 9.75
C GLY A 113 8.67 2.77 9.09
N ASP A 114 9.43 1.96 9.81
CA ASP A 114 10.11 0.81 9.25
C ASP A 114 9.17 -0.39 9.10
N GLY A 115 9.34 -1.14 8.01
CA GLY A 115 8.64 -2.40 7.80
C GLY A 115 7.15 -2.26 7.47
N ASN A 116 6.39 -3.25 7.92
CA ASN A 116 5.01 -3.47 7.47
C ASN A 116 4.09 -3.78 8.66
N SER A 117 2.86 -3.30 8.56
CA SER A 117 1.77 -3.65 9.44
C SER A 117 0.89 -4.73 8.81
N VAL A 118 0.49 -5.72 9.62
CA VAL A 118 -0.44 -6.76 9.21
C VAL A 118 -1.87 -6.34 9.50
N LEU A 119 -2.72 -6.42 8.48
CA LEU A 119 -4.14 -6.12 8.58
C LEU A 119 -4.97 -7.39 8.35
N TYR A 120 -6.09 -7.48 9.06
CA TYR A 120 -7.08 -8.53 8.89
C TYR A 120 -8.41 -7.88 8.51
N LEU A 121 -9.04 -8.39 7.45
CA LEU A 121 -10.29 -7.87 6.95
C LEU A 121 -11.26 -9.02 6.69
N LYS A 122 -12.37 -9.01 7.42
CA LYS A 122 -13.45 -10.00 7.28
C LYS A 122 -14.00 -10.02 5.86
N LYS A 123 -14.50 -11.17 5.42
CA LYS A 123 -15.28 -11.31 4.19
C LYS A 123 -16.43 -10.30 4.15
N MET A 124 -16.70 -9.74 2.98
CA MET A 124 -17.70 -8.68 2.77
C MET A 124 -17.52 -7.47 3.70
N GLY A 125 -16.30 -7.25 4.20
CA GLY A 125 -15.97 -6.24 5.20
C GLY A 125 -15.29 -5.01 4.61
N LYS A 126 -15.26 -3.94 5.42
CA LYS A 126 -14.56 -2.69 5.13
C LYS A 126 -13.59 -2.35 6.26
N LEU A 127 -12.45 -1.78 5.90
CA LEU A 127 -11.45 -1.30 6.85
C LEU A 127 -10.90 0.04 6.38
N SER A 128 -10.78 0.99 7.30
CA SER A 128 -10.11 2.26 7.07
C SER A 128 -8.84 2.29 7.88
N ILE A 129 -7.72 2.61 7.24
CA ILE A 129 -6.45 2.86 7.91
C ILE A 129 -5.97 4.27 7.63
N ARG A 130 -5.41 4.91 8.65
CA ARG A 130 -5.05 6.32 8.64
C ARG A 130 -3.54 6.48 8.72
N TYR A 131 -3.02 7.41 7.94
CA TYR A 131 -1.62 7.80 7.94
C TYR A 131 -1.52 9.30 8.24
N ASP A 132 -0.61 9.70 9.12
CA ASP A 132 -0.24 11.09 9.31
C ASP A 132 0.67 11.55 8.18
N LEU A 133 0.22 12.55 7.41
CA LEU A 133 0.99 13.14 6.32
C LEU A 133 2.03 14.11 6.89
N ILE A 134 3.28 13.88 6.54
CA ILE A 134 4.42 14.68 6.96
C ILE A 134 5.09 15.27 5.73
N ILE A 135 5.26 16.60 5.76
CA ILE A 135 5.92 17.37 4.72
C ILE A 135 7.07 18.09 5.40
N LYS A 136 8.30 17.88 4.92
CA LYS A 136 9.51 18.53 5.46
C LYS A 136 10.21 19.25 4.34
N GLN A 137 10.47 20.54 4.52
CA GLN A 137 11.28 21.35 3.60
C GLN A 137 12.65 21.61 4.21
N SER A 138 13.72 21.40 3.45
CA SER A 138 15.07 21.82 3.79
C SER A 138 15.32 23.25 3.32
N ALA A 139 16.20 23.98 4.02
CA ALA A 139 16.56 25.34 3.66
C ALA A 139 17.38 25.37 2.34
N PRO A 140 17.25 26.43 1.52
CA PRO A 140 16.41 27.62 1.72
C PRO A 140 14.92 27.38 1.44
N LEU A 141 14.06 27.98 2.26
CA LEU A 141 12.60 27.93 2.12
C LEU A 141 12.17 28.80 0.92
N ASN A 142 12.11 28.18 -0.25
CA ASN A 142 11.65 28.83 -1.48
C ASN A 142 10.14 28.60 -1.68
N LYS A 143 9.50 29.54 -2.39
CA LYS A 143 8.13 29.31 -2.89
C LYS A 143 8.10 28.09 -3.79
N TYR A 144 7.27 27.12 -3.45
CA TYR A 144 7.20 25.79 -4.01
C TYR A 144 5.73 25.32 -4.07
N SER A 145 5.39 24.78 -5.23
CA SER A 145 4.15 24.06 -5.44
C SER A 145 4.45 22.92 -6.40
N SER A 146 4.25 21.67 -5.97
CA SER A 146 4.46 20.52 -6.84
C SER A 146 3.44 19.42 -6.61
N LYS A 147 3.41 18.52 -7.59
CA LYS A 147 2.60 17.31 -7.60
C LYS A 147 3.48 16.12 -7.27
N PHE A 148 3.20 15.50 -6.14
CA PHE A 148 3.87 14.28 -5.70
C PHE A 148 3.02 13.05 -6.03
N LYS A 149 3.69 11.95 -6.39
CA LYS A 149 3.07 10.66 -6.66
C LYS A 149 3.51 9.66 -5.61
N GLN A 150 2.58 8.86 -5.08
CA GLN A 150 2.92 7.78 -4.17
C GLN A 150 3.80 6.74 -4.86
N ASN A 151 4.88 6.36 -4.18
CA ASN A 151 5.71 5.23 -4.51
C ASN A 151 5.09 3.99 -3.87
N TYR A 152 4.35 3.21 -4.64
CA TYR A 152 3.75 1.98 -4.13
C TYR A 152 4.81 0.94 -3.82
N TYR A 153 4.71 0.33 -2.64
CA TYR A 153 5.50 -0.83 -2.31
C TYR A 153 5.11 -1.99 -3.24
N PRO A 154 6.04 -2.53 -4.04
CA PRO A 154 5.68 -3.48 -5.10
C PRO A 154 5.58 -4.90 -4.54
N TYR A 155 4.64 -5.14 -3.61
CA TYR A 155 4.49 -6.41 -2.90
C TYR A 155 4.51 -7.64 -3.81
N ASP A 156 3.82 -7.59 -4.96
CA ASP A 156 3.82 -8.71 -5.90
C ASP A 156 5.22 -9.04 -6.41
N LYS A 157 6.00 -8.01 -6.77
CA LYS A 157 7.41 -8.15 -7.21
C LYS A 157 8.30 -8.61 -6.05
N VAL A 158 8.10 -8.05 -4.85
CA VAL A 158 8.89 -8.36 -3.66
C VAL A 158 8.70 -9.81 -3.23
N LEU A 159 7.44 -10.29 -3.20
CA LEU A 159 7.11 -11.64 -2.76
C LEU A 159 7.49 -12.72 -3.78
N LYS A 160 7.54 -12.38 -5.07
CA LYS A 160 7.96 -13.29 -6.15
C LYS A 160 9.45 -13.24 -6.47
N GLY A 161 10.11 -12.12 -6.16
CA GLY A 161 11.53 -11.91 -6.41
C GLY A 161 12.42 -12.50 -5.32
N ASP A 162 13.71 -12.56 -5.62
CA ASP A 162 14.76 -13.05 -4.72
C ASP A 162 15.50 -11.90 -4.02
N PHE A 163 14.74 -11.00 -3.39
CA PHE A 163 15.32 -9.91 -2.60
C PHE A 163 15.56 -10.40 -1.17
N HIS A 164 16.81 -10.35 -0.72
CA HIS A 164 17.20 -10.89 0.58
C HIS A 164 16.41 -10.24 1.72
N ASP A 165 16.30 -8.91 1.72
CA ASP A 165 15.60 -8.07 2.70
C ASP A 165 14.09 -8.31 2.82
N SER A 166 13.49 -9.09 1.92
CA SER A 166 12.06 -9.41 1.92
C SER A 166 11.74 -10.86 2.22
N GLU A 167 12.76 -11.66 2.58
CA GLU A 167 12.57 -13.07 2.91
C GLU A 167 11.56 -13.28 4.05
N TYR A 168 11.60 -12.43 5.07
CA TYR A 168 10.63 -12.50 6.17
C TYR A 168 9.18 -12.29 5.69
N LEU A 169 8.95 -11.43 4.69
CA LEU A 169 7.64 -11.21 4.08
C LEU A 169 7.19 -12.42 3.26
N ARG A 170 8.12 -13.06 2.53
CA ARG A 170 7.85 -14.31 1.80
C ARG A 170 7.51 -15.46 2.73
N ARG A 171 8.21 -15.59 3.86
CA ARG A 171 7.90 -16.59 4.89
C ARG A 171 6.52 -16.34 5.49
N PHE A 172 6.21 -15.07 5.81
CA PHE A 172 4.90 -14.69 6.33
C PHE A 172 3.76 -15.01 5.34
N SER A 173 3.90 -14.68 4.06
CA SER A 173 2.86 -14.89 3.04
C SER A 173 2.52 -16.37 2.80
N LYS A 174 3.42 -17.28 3.17
CA LYS A 174 3.26 -18.74 3.05
C LYS A 174 2.69 -19.41 4.31
N LEU A 175 2.44 -18.66 5.39
CA LEU A 175 1.85 -19.23 6.60
C LEU A 175 0.41 -19.74 6.35
N ASN A 176 0.02 -20.75 7.12
CA ASN A 176 -1.38 -21.14 7.22
C ASN A 176 -2.12 -20.22 8.20
N PHE A 177 -3.06 -19.43 7.68
CA PHE A 177 -3.88 -18.51 8.48
C PHE A 177 -5.29 -19.05 8.79
N GLY A 178 -5.51 -20.35 8.63
CA GLY A 178 -6.78 -21.01 8.89
C GLY A 178 -7.85 -20.59 7.90
N LYS A 179 -8.87 -19.86 8.38
CA LYS A 179 -10.01 -19.41 7.55
C LYS A 179 -9.70 -18.15 6.73
N ALA A 180 -8.59 -17.49 7.01
CA ALA A 180 -8.18 -16.29 6.30
C ALA A 180 -7.15 -16.64 5.22
N LYS A 181 -7.16 -15.87 4.13
CA LYS A 181 -6.21 -15.99 3.03
C LYS A 181 -5.27 -14.81 3.00
N PHE A 182 -3.98 -15.07 2.83
CA PHE A 182 -3.03 -13.99 2.54
C PHE A 182 -3.27 -13.43 1.14
N VAL A 183 -3.38 -12.12 1.02
CA VAL A 183 -3.51 -11.41 -0.26
C VAL A 183 -2.57 -10.21 -0.31
N VAL A 184 -2.12 -9.89 -1.51
CA VAL A 184 -1.31 -8.69 -1.76
C VAL A 184 -2.21 -7.45 -1.71
N GLN A 185 -1.70 -6.35 -1.17
CA GLN A 185 -2.38 -5.07 -1.20
C GLN A 185 -2.69 -4.66 -2.66
N PRO A 186 -3.92 -4.19 -2.98
CA PRO A 186 -4.23 -3.68 -4.30
C PRO A 186 -3.46 -2.40 -4.55
N VAL A 187 -3.10 -2.15 -5.82
CA VAL A 187 -2.55 -0.87 -6.24
C VAL A 187 -3.71 0.06 -6.57
N ILE A 188 -3.64 1.34 -6.17
CA ILE A 188 -4.61 2.33 -6.63
C ILE A 188 -4.23 2.70 -8.05
N GLU A 189 -5.04 2.28 -9.03
CA GLU A 189 -4.74 2.39 -10.46
C GLU A 189 -4.42 3.84 -10.88
N ASP A 190 -5.19 4.81 -10.40
CA ASP A 190 -4.98 6.24 -10.68
C ASP A 190 -3.75 6.83 -9.97
N SER A 191 -3.08 6.04 -9.12
CA SER A 191 -1.98 6.45 -8.25
C SER A 191 -2.34 7.60 -7.29
N LEU A 192 -2.03 7.45 -6.00
CA LEU A 192 -2.25 8.51 -5.03
C LEU A 192 -1.36 9.70 -5.37
N PHE A 193 -1.97 10.85 -5.70
CA PHE A 193 -1.26 12.09 -5.99
C PHE A 193 -1.53 13.13 -4.91
N LEU A 194 -0.49 13.84 -4.48
CA LEU A 194 -0.58 14.94 -3.54
C LEU A 194 -0.14 16.22 -4.23
N ASN A 195 -1.00 17.24 -4.22
CA ASN A 195 -0.57 18.61 -4.50
C ASN A 195 -0.15 19.23 -3.17
N ILE A 196 1.10 19.66 -3.09
CA ILE A 196 1.70 20.31 -1.91
C ILE A 196 2.02 21.75 -2.28
N SER A 197 1.53 22.68 -1.48
CA SER A 197 1.81 24.12 -1.61
C SER A 197 2.79 24.60 -0.54
N ASP A 198 3.27 25.84 -0.70
CA ASP A 198 4.04 26.55 0.32
C ASP A 198 3.42 26.55 1.71
N LYS A 199 2.09 26.65 1.78
CA LYS A 199 1.38 26.67 3.07
C LYS A 199 1.40 25.30 3.75
N ASP A 200 1.55 24.23 2.99
CA ASP A 200 1.63 22.87 3.51
C ASP A 200 3.05 22.51 3.92
N ALA A 201 4.06 23.06 3.22
CA ALA A 201 5.48 22.81 3.48
C ALA A 201 6.06 23.58 4.68
N ASN A 202 5.40 24.67 5.11
CA ASN A 202 5.84 25.55 6.21
C ASN A 202 4.96 25.46 7.47
N LYS A 203 4.23 24.35 7.66
CA LYS A 203 3.50 24.02 8.90
C LYS A 203 4.36 23.17 9.82
#